data_AF-A0AA94F407-F1
#
_entry.id   AF-A0AA94F407-F1
#
_cell.length_a   1.000
_cell.length_b   1.000
_cell.length_c   1.000
_cell.angle_alpha   90.00
_cell.angle_beta   90.00
_cell.angle_gamma   90.00
#
_symmetry.space_group_name_H-M   'P 1'
#
loop_
_entity.id
_entity.type
_entity.pdbx_description
1 polymer ?
#
loop_
_entity_poly.entity_id
_entity_poly.type
_entity_poly.pdbx_seq_one_letter_code
_entity_poly.pdbx_strand_id
1 'polypeptide(L)'
;MRVNLTDGGANGLDCKQVLKGMCDNTHWVTECPWDDIPSTAILPNKPIIKQRTRSFKDLEKLALDGIKKHWSRNNNFRVSINGEKYETFLTPINSQKKSMNQLDLIFNSNSSWGRSGNPGVLGKIYYNVGYCNFLDWYEPWFVNSWGYLETIKHKLDSDFQYTSAHELGHTILRKYGGTWLSFTHDGSSSIFQNANGNESYIVQKNNTQINLMHYFKGDPSFSNYDYNLIVASERDVLSLLWLTKIKIL
;
A
#
# COMPACT_ATOMS: atom_id res chain seq x y z
N MET A 1 -12.23 -9.81 -11.57
CA MET A 1 -11.48 -8.63 -12.06
C MET A 1 -10.05 -9.06 -12.36
N ARG A 2 -9.45 -8.55 -13.44
CA ARG A 2 -8.06 -8.90 -13.81
C ARG A 2 -7.12 -7.77 -13.42
N VAL A 3 -6.14 -8.06 -12.58
CA VAL A 3 -5.10 -7.14 -12.12
C VAL A 3 -3.76 -7.54 -12.74
N ASN A 4 -2.79 -6.64 -12.77
CA ASN A 4 -1.44 -6.90 -13.28
C ASN A 4 -0.41 -6.61 -12.19
N LEU A 5 -0.15 -7.60 -11.34
CA LEU A 5 0.80 -7.53 -10.24
C LEU A 5 2.11 -8.20 -10.68
N THR A 6 3.22 -7.51 -10.47
CA THR A 6 4.57 -7.91 -10.91
C THR A 6 5.54 -7.90 -9.75
N ASP A 7 6.60 -8.72 -9.83
CA ASP A 7 7.68 -8.67 -8.84
C ASP A 7 8.52 -7.42 -9.09
N GLY A 8 8.37 -6.42 -8.22
CA GLY A 8 9.19 -5.22 -8.22
C GLY A 8 10.58 -5.42 -7.62
N GLY A 9 10.88 -6.64 -7.17
CA GLY A 9 12.15 -6.99 -6.55
C GLY A 9 12.17 -6.73 -5.04
N ALA A 10 13.39 -6.68 -4.50
CA ALA A 10 13.63 -6.44 -3.10
C ALA A 10 14.64 -5.31 -2.92
N ASN A 11 14.33 -4.40 -2.01
CA ASN A 11 15.24 -3.35 -1.59
C ASN A 11 15.96 -3.75 -0.31
N GLY A 12 17.22 -3.32 -0.22
CA GLY A 12 18.08 -3.41 0.97
C GLY A 12 18.47 -4.82 1.41
N LEU A 13 18.52 -5.76 0.46
CA LEU A 13 19.02 -7.12 0.68
C LEU A 13 20.36 -7.39 -0.02
N ASP A 14 20.64 -6.71 -1.13
CA ASP A 14 21.79 -7.01 -1.98
C ASP A 14 23.03 -6.21 -1.56
N CYS A 15 24.11 -6.92 -1.22
CA CYS A 15 25.42 -6.31 -1.02
C CYS A 15 26.10 -6.03 -2.37
N LYS A 16 26.84 -4.93 -2.43
CA LYS A 16 27.60 -4.50 -3.61
C LYS A 16 29.09 -4.42 -3.30
N GLN A 17 29.91 -4.68 -4.31
CA GLN A 17 31.34 -4.35 -4.24
C GLN A 17 31.51 -2.86 -4.56
N VAL A 18 32.13 -2.12 -3.67
CA VAL A 18 32.50 -0.72 -3.88
C VAL A 18 33.99 -0.53 -3.76
N LEU A 19 34.51 0.43 -4.52
CA LEU A 19 35.91 0.78 -4.50
C LEU A 19 36.12 1.83 -3.40
N LYS A 20 37.02 1.56 -2.45
CA LYS A 20 37.38 2.49 -1.37
C LYS A 20 38.88 2.74 -1.34
N GLY A 21 39.27 3.85 -0.71
CA GLY A 21 40.66 4.28 -0.60
C GLY A 21 40.99 5.46 -1.51
N MET A 22 42.15 6.05 -1.29
CA MET A 22 42.74 7.07 -2.18
C MET A 22 43.48 6.37 -3.34
N CYS A 23 43.90 7.15 -4.35
CA CYS A 23 44.51 6.69 -5.60
C CYS A 23 45.48 5.50 -5.42
N ASP A 24 46.38 5.55 -4.44
CA ASP A 24 47.44 4.54 -4.27
C ASP A 24 47.08 3.35 -3.36
N ASN A 25 45.91 3.37 -2.70
CA ASN A 25 45.45 2.32 -1.76
C ASN A 25 44.02 1.87 -2.03
N THR A 26 43.66 1.92 -3.31
CA THR A 26 42.32 1.57 -3.79
C THR A 26 42.08 0.07 -3.66
N HIS A 27 41.01 -0.33 -2.96
CA HIS A 27 40.66 -1.72 -2.75
C HIS A 27 39.13 -1.92 -2.78
N TRP A 28 38.70 -3.13 -3.13
CA TRP A 28 37.30 -3.51 -3.12
C TRP A 28 36.83 -3.84 -1.70
N VAL A 29 35.68 -3.31 -1.33
CA VAL A 29 35.00 -3.60 -0.06
C VAL A 29 33.57 -4.02 -0.38
N THR A 30 33.11 -5.07 0.28
CA THR A 30 31.69 -5.42 0.30
C THR A 30 30.95 -4.43 1.19
N GLU A 31 30.00 -3.69 0.62
CA GLU A 31 29.03 -2.90 1.36
C GLU A 31 27.65 -3.52 1.24
N CYS A 32 26.99 -3.69 2.38
CA CYS A 32 25.63 -4.18 2.45
C CYS A 32 24.68 -3.07 2.93
N PRO A 33 23.40 -3.08 2.51
CA PRO A 33 22.44 -2.04 2.90
C PRO A 33 22.24 -1.90 4.41
N TRP A 34 22.43 -2.98 5.17
CA TRP A 34 22.35 -2.93 6.62
C TRP A 34 23.56 -2.27 7.30
N ASP A 35 24.64 -2.02 6.58
CA ASP A 35 25.80 -1.26 7.10
C ASP A 35 25.46 0.23 7.25
N ASP A 36 24.40 0.71 6.56
CA ASP A 36 23.88 2.08 6.66
C ASP A 36 22.99 2.30 7.91
N ILE A 37 22.63 1.22 8.63
CA ILE A 37 21.83 1.30 9.85
C ILE A 37 22.75 1.77 11.00
N PRO A 38 22.47 2.92 11.65
CA PRO A 38 23.25 3.37 12.78
C PRO A 38 23.24 2.33 13.90
N SER A 39 24.40 2.04 14.48
CA SER A 39 24.54 1.09 15.59
C SER A 39 23.64 1.46 16.78
N THR A 40 23.39 2.76 16.99
CA THR A 40 22.48 3.30 18.01
C THR A 40 21.01 2.98 17.75
N ALA A 41 20.62 2.65 16.52
CA ALA A 41 19.27 2.23 16.16
C ALA A 41 19.07 0.71 16.22
N ILE A 42 20.16 -0.07 16.20
CA ILE A 42 20.09 -1.54 16.25
C ILE A 42 19.74 -1.99 17.67
N LEU A 43 18.69 -2.79 17.78
CA LEU A 43 18.16 -3.30 19.03
C LEU A 43 18.57 -4.76 19.19
N PRO A 44 19.06 -5.20 20.37
CA PRO A 44 19.60 -6.56 20.55
C PRO A 44 18.63 -7.69 20.20
N ASN A 45 17.32 -7.45 20.33
CA ASN A 45 16.26 -8.44 20.09
C ASN A 45 15.57 -8.30 18.73
N LYS A 46 16.07 -7.43 17.84
CA LYS A 46 15.50 -7.20 16.50
C LYS A 46 16.53 -7.59 15.43
N PRO A 47 16.28 -8.64 14.63
CA PRO A 47 17.25 -9.10 13.65
C PRO A 47 17.31 -8.18 12.42
N ILE A 48 18.52 -7.97 11.90
CA ILE A 48 18.71 -7.41 10.56
C ILE A 48 18.22 -8.43 9.53
N ILE A 49 17.34 -8.02 8.63
CA ILE A 49 16.75 -8.91 7.63
C ILE A 49 17.68 -9.00 6.42
N LYS A 50 18.32 -10.16 6.20
CA LYS A 50 19.26 -10.34 5.07
C LYS A 50 18.68 -11.13 3.89
N GLN A 51 17.41 -11.53 3.98
CA GLN A 51 16.67 -12.23 2.94
C GLN A 51 15.18 -11.92 3.06
N ARG A 52 14.43 -12.04 1.96
CA ARG A 52 12.99 -11.78 1.93
C ARG A 52 12.28 -12.64 2.99
N THR A 53 11.50 -12.01 3.87
CA THR A 53 10.56 -12.69 4.79
C THR A 53 9.19 -12.95 4.15
N ARG A 54 8.98 -12.39 2.95
CA ARG A 54 7.84 -12.61 2.06
C ARG A 54 8.36 -12.72 0.63
N SER A 55 8.08 -13.84 -0.02
CA SER A 55 8.34 -14.00 -1.45
C SER A 55 7.39 -13.14 -2.28
N PHE A 56 7.66 -12.97 -3.57
CA PHE A 56 6.70 -12.34 -4.48
C PHE A 56 5.34 -13.03 -4.44
N LYS A 57 5.29 -14.36 -4.39
CA LYS A 57 4.04 -15.12 -4.32
C LYS A 57 3.25 -14.81 -3.04
N ASP A 58 3.94 -14.58 -1.92
CA ASP A 58 3.30 -14.17 -0.67
C ASP A 58 2.72 -12.75 -0.79
N LEU A 59 3.48 -11.82 -1.38
CA LEU A 59 3.00 -10.45 -1.62
C LEU A 59 1.84 -10.42 -2.62
N GLU A 60 1.91 -11.19 -3.70
CA GLU A 60 0.83 -11.35 -4.67
C GLU A 60 -0.43 -11.85 -3.98
N LYS A 61 -0.31 -12.90 -3.16
CA LYS A 61 -1.43 -13.43 -2.40
C LYS A 61 -2.03 -12.38 -1.45
N LEU A 62 -1.19 -11.68 -0.69
CA LEU A 62 -1.66 -10.60 0.20
C LEU A 62 -2.38 -9.51 -0.59
N ALA A 63 -1.81 -9.02 -1.70
CA ALA A 63 -2.44 -8.00 -2.52
C ALA A 63 -3.81 -8.45 -3.07
N LEU A 64 -3.90 -9.67 -3.61
CA LEU A 64 -5.16 -10.24 -4.10
C LEU A 64 -6.20 -10.42 -2.98
N ASP A 65 -5.79 -10.91 -1.81
CA ASP A 65 -6.67 -11.08 -0.66
C ASP A 65 -7.17 -9.72 -0.15
N GLY A 66 -6.31 -8.70 -0.11
CA GLY A 66 -6.67 -7.34 0.26
C GLY A 66 -7.64 -6.70 -0.72
N ILE A 67 -7.37 -6.81 -2.02
CA ILE A 67 -8.27 -6.34 -3.08
C ILE A 67 -9.63 -7.03 -2.94
N LYS A 68 -9.67 -8.36 -2.78
CA LYS A 68 -10.91 -9.11 -2.56
C LYS A 68 -11.66 -8.59 -1.34
N LYS A 69 -10.98 -8.43 -0.20
CA LYS A 69 -11.56 -7.99 1.07
C LYS A 69 -12.17 -6.61 0.94
N HIS A 70 -11.39 -5.62 0.50
CA HIS A 70 -11.76 -4.21 0.61
C HIS A 70 -12.67 -3.72 -0.54
N TRP A 71 -12.70 -4.40 -1.69
CA TRP A 71 -13.60 -4.05 -2.79
C TRP A 71 -14.86 -4.92 -2.88
N SER A 72 -15.01 -5.93 -2.02
CA SER A 72 -16.29 -6.62 -1.85
C SER A 72 -17.14 -5.90 -0.81
N ARG A 73 -18.39 -5.59 -1.14
CA ARG A 73 -19.39 -5.12 -0.17
C ARG A 73 -20.35 -6.27 0.12
N ASN A 74 -20.10 -7.01 1.19
CA ASN A 74 -20.94 -8.11 1.68
C ASN A 74 -21.17 -8.00 3.20
N ASN A 75 -22.01 -8.87 3.75
CA ASN A 75 -22.39 -8.87 5.16
C ASN A 75 -23.07 -7.55 5.56
N ASN A 76 -22.41 -6.74 6.41
CA ASN A 76 -22.91 -5.45 6.86
C ASN A 76 -22.77 -4.37 5.78
N PHE A 77 -21.97 -4.61 4.74
CA PHE A 77 -21.78 -3.70 3.63
C PHE A 77 -22.62 -4.15 2.44
N ARG A 78 -23.45 -3.27 1.90
CA ARG A 78 -24.26 -3.52 0.70
C ARG A 78 -24.17 -2.33 -0.24
N VAL A 79 -24.56 -2.54 -1.49
CA VAL A 79 -24.81 -1.47 -2.47
C VAL A 79 -26.30 -1.36 -2.72
N SER A 80 -26.81 -0.16 -2.88
CA SER A 80 -28.17 0.15 -3.26
C SER A 80 -28.25 0.35 -4.77
N ILE A 81 -29.04 -0.47 -5.45
CA ILE A 81 -29.31 -0.35 -6.88
C ILE A 81 -30.82 -0.27 -7.02
N ASN A 82 -31.34 0.87 -7.50
CA ASN A 82 -32.77 1.14 -7.62
C ASN A 82 -33.56 0.90 -6.32
N GLY A 83 -32.95 1.21 -5.16
CA GLY A 83 -33.57 1.06 -3.84
C GLY A 83 -33.45 -0.35 -3.23
N GLU A 84 -32.97 -1.33 -3.99
CA GLU A 84 -32.72 -2.68 -3.52
C GLU A 84 -31.27 -2.87 -3.08
N LYS A 85 -31.06 -3.64 -2.01
CA LYS A 85 -29.73 -3.87 -1.42
C LYS A 85 -29.12 -5.16 -1.96
N TYR A 86 -27.92 -5.05 -2.51
CA TYR A 86 -27.16 -6.16 -3.07
C TYR A 86 -25.85 -6.37 -2.32
N GLU A 87 -25.44 -7.63 -2.20
CA GLU A 87 -24.07 -7.99 -1.86
C GLU A 87 -23.23 -8.11 -3.14
N THR A 88 -21.96 -7.74 -3.03
CA THR A 88 -21.00 -7.78 -4.13
C THR A 88 -19.77 -8.54 -3.68
N PHE A 89 -19.37 -9.51 -4.50
CA PHE A 89 -18.22 -10.37 -4.25
C PHE A 89 -17.20 -10.18 -5.37
N LEU A 90 -16.03 -9.66 -5.03
CA LEU A 90 -14.95 -9.47 -5.97
C LEU A 90 -13.99 -10.66 -5.94
N THR A 91 -13.70 -11.22 -7.11
CA THR A 91 -12.61 -12.20 -7.28
C THR A 91 -11.53 -11.59 -8.18
N PRO A 92 -10.40 -11.12 -7.62
CA PRO A 92 -9.27 -10.65 -8.41
C PRO A 92 -8.46 -11.84 -8.93
N ILE A 93 -7.92 -11.71 -10.13
CA ILE A 93 -7.05 -12.68 -10.78
C ILE A 93 -5.86 -11.91 -11.34
N ASN A 94 -4.63 -12.32 -10.98
CA ASN A 94 -3.45 -11.73 -11.58
C ASN A 94 -3.27 -12.22 -13.03
N SER A 95 -3.13 -11.32 -13.98
CA SER A 95 -2.98 -11.62 -15.40
C SER A 95 -2.42 -10.42 -16.15
N GLN A 96 -1.59 -10.65 -17.17
CA GLN A 96 -1.19 -9.59 -18.11
C GLN A 96 -2.20 -9.39 -19.25
N LYS A 97 -3.16 -10.30 -19.40
CA LYS A 97 -4.13 -10.27 -20.50
C LYS A 97 -5.40 -9.52 -20.09
N LYS A 98 -5.70 -8.42 -20.79
CA LYS A 98 -6.90 -7.58 -20.56
C LYS A 98 -7.03 -7.19 -19.09
N SER A 99 -5.94 -6.73 -18.50
CA SER A 99 -5.83 -6.34 -17.11
C SER A 99 -5.67 -4.83 -16.96
N MET A 100 -5.74 -4.39 -15.71
CA MET A 100 -5.40 -3.04 -15.28
C MET A 100 -3.92 -2.71 -15.52
N ASN A 101 -3.53 -1.44 -15.34
CA ASN A 101 -2.12 -1.06 -15.39
C ASN A 101 -1.31 -1.85 -14.36
N GLN A 102 -0.03 -2.03 -14.68
CA GLN A 102 0.91 -2.77 -13.85
C GLN A 102 1.12 -2.08 -12.48
N LEU A 103 1.17 -2.90 -11.43
CA LEU A 103 1.58 -2.52 -10.08
C LEU A 103 2.70 -3.45 -9.62
N ASP A 104 3.87 -2.87 -9.35
CA ASP A 104 5.03 -3.59 -8.84
C ASP A 104 4.91 -3.80 -7.32
N LEU A 105 5.00 -5.05 -6.88
CA LEU A 105 5.04 -5.41 -5.46
C LEU A 105 6.50 -5.52 -5.02
N ILE A 106 6.91 -4.67 -4.09
CA ILE A 106 8.31 -4.51 -3.68
C ILE A 106 8.47 -4.94 -2.24
N PHE A 107 9.42 -5.85 -1.98
CA PHE A 107 9.85 -6.14 -0.62
C PHE A 107 10.85 -5.08 -0.16
N ASN A 108 10.68 -4.46 1.00
CA ASN A 108 11.55 -3.37 1.44
C ASN A 108 12.04 -3.59 2.89
N SER A 109 13.36 -3.62 3.07
CA SER A 109 14.02 -3.69 4.36
C SER A 109 15.42 -3.06 4.29
N ASN A 110 16.01 -2.68 5.42
CA ASN A 110 17.33 -2.04 5.53
C ASN A 110 17.55 -0.87 4.56
N SER A 111 16.51 -0.09 4.31
CA SER A 111 16.54 1.03 3.37
C SER A 111 15.57 2.11 3.82
N SER A 112 15.47 3.20 3.08
CA SER A 112 14.38 4.16 3.26
C SER A 112 13.02 3.46 3.20
N TRP A 113 12.10 3.92 4.03
CA TRP A 113 10.71 3.48 4.02
C TRP A 113 10.11 3.78 2.63
N GLY A 114 9.56 2.75 1.98
CA GLY A 114 9.01 2.86 0.65
C GLY A 114 7.57 3.38 0.68
N ARG A 115 7.33 4.53 0.04
CA ARG A 115 5.99 5.08 -0.14
C ARG A 115 5.30 4.44 -1.35
N SER A 116 4.20 3.74 -1.11
CA SER A 116 3.34 3.20 -2.16
C SER A 116 2.64 4.33 -2.92
N GLY A 117 2.33 4.08 -4.19
CA GLY A 117 1.65 5.05 -5.04
C GLY A 117 1.33 4.53 -6.44
N ASN A 118 0.19 4.97 -6.98
CA ASN A 118 -0.27 4.64 -8.33
C ASN A 118 -0.65 5.91 -9.12
N PRO A 119 0.35 6.61 -9.72
CA PRO A 119 0.10 7.78 -10.54
C PRO A 119 -0.59 7.47 -11.88
N GLY A 120 -0.86 6.19 -12.16
CA GLY A 120 -1.54 5.70 -13.38
C GLY A 120 -0.61 5.00 -14.37
N VAL A 121 0.69 5.14 -14.18
CA VAL A 121 1.75 4.39 -14.87
C VAL A 121 2.77 3.94 -13.83
N LEU A 122 3.28 2.71 -13.96
CA LEU A 122 4.34 2.17 -13.09
C LEU A 122 4.05 2.34 -11.58
N GLY A 123 2.88 1.89 -11.14
CA GLY A 123 2.53 1.97 -9.72
C GLY A 123 3.39 1.03 -8.89
N LYS A 124 3.70 1.40 -7.65
CA LYS A 124 4.56 0.65 -6.74
C LYS A 124 3.87 0.47 -5.40
N ILE A 125 3.93 -0.73 -4.85
CA ILE A 125 3.37 -1.07 -3.54
C ILE A 125 4.49 -1.72 -2.71
N TYR A 126 4.86 -1.07 -1.61
CA TYR A 126 5.97 -1.52 -0.77
C TYR A 126 5.47 -2.30 0.44
N TYR A 127 6.08 -3.47 0.67
CA TYR A 127 6.01 -4.20 1.92
C TYR A 127 7.21 -3.81 2.78
N ASN A 128 7.03 -2.82 3.64
CA ASN A 128 8.08 -2.30 4.53
C ASN A 128 8.20 -3.15 5.80
N VAL A 129 9.36 -3.76 6.05
CA VAL A 129 9.60 -4.66 7.19
C VAL A 129 11.02 -4.55 7.72
N GLY A 130 11.23 -4.83 9.00
CA GLY A 130 12.53 -4.74 9.65
C GLY A 130 13.00 -3.30 9.81
N TYR A 131 14.31 -3.07 9.71
CA TYR A 131 14.87 -1.73 9.80
C TYR A 131 14.50 -0.89 8.58
N CYS A 132 13.84 0.24 8.80
CA CYS A 132 13.56 1.22 7.75
C CYS A 132 13.98 2.60 8.23
N ASN A 133 14.52 3.40 7.32
CA ASN A 133 14.77 4.81 7.56
C ASN A 133 13.52 5.62 7.20
N PHE A 134 12.97 6.38 8.15
CA PHE A 134 11.74 7.16 7.98
C PHE A 134 12.00 8.61 7.53
N LEU A 135 13.04 8.84 6.73
CA LEU A 135 13.25 10.10 6.04
C LEU A 135 12.01 10.45 5.21
N ASP A 136 11.37 11.57 5.57
CA ASP A 136 10.36 12.28 4.76
C ASP A 136 8.96 11.62 4.68
N TRP A 137 8.36 11.30 5.83
CA TRP A 137 6.91 11.04 5.94
C TRP A 137 6.19 12.26 6.53
N TYR A 138 5.34 12.92 5.72
CA TYR A 138 4.18 13.84 5.97
C TYR A 138 4.17 14.82 7.17
N GLU A 139 5.17 14.81 8.04
CA GLU A 139 5.30 15.64 9.22
C GLU A 139 6.77 16.08 9.35
N PRO A 140 7.07 17.38 9.27
CA PRO A 140 8.43 17.93 9.27
C PRO A 140 9.23 17.71 10.58
N TRP A 141 8.72 16.92 11.52
CA TRP A 141 9.30 16.65 12.84
C TRP A 141 9.83 15.22 12.99
N PHE A 142 9.61 14.32 12.01
CA PHE A 142 10.32 13.04 11.99
C PHE A 142 11.76 13.27 11.58
N VAL A 143 12.61 13.36 12.60
CA VAL A 143 14.07 13.30 12.50
C VAL A 143 14.44 12.10 11.65
N ASN A 144 15.42 12.24 10.75
CA ASN A 144 16.09 11.14 10.06
C ASN A 144 16.39 9.99 11.05
N SER A 145 15.48 9.03 11.15
CA SER A 145 15.46 8.04 12.21
C SER A 145 15.19 6.66 11.63
N TRP A 146 16.03 5.73 12.03
CA TRP A 146 15.86 4.32 11.73
C TRP A 146 14.95 3.72 12.79
N GLY A 147 13.90 3.02 12.34
CA GLY A 147 12.98 2.29 13.21
C GLY A 147 12.78 0.86 12.73
N TYR A 148 12.19 0.02 13.58
CA TYR A 148 11.98 -1.40 13.28
C TYR A 148 10.49 -1.76 13.11
N LEU A 149 10.12 -2.23 11.92
CA LEU A 149 8.78 -2.67 11.56
C LEU A 149 8.61 -4.19 11.70
N GLU A 150 7.96 -4.61 12.76
CA GLU A 150 7.53 -5.99 13.02
C GLU A 150 6.18 -6.35 12.38
N THR A 151 6.10 -7.48 11.68
CA THR A 151 4.88 -7.95 10.99
C THR A 151 3.63 -7.99 11.87
N ILE A 152 3.72 -8.57 13.07
CA ILE A 152 2.55 -8.77 13.93
C ILE A 152 2.16 -7.47 14.64
N LYS A 153 3.10 -6.86 15.38
CA LYS A 153 2.86 -5.65 16.18
C LYS A 153 2.34 -4.48 15.33
N HIS A 154 2.86 -4.35 14.11
CA HIS A 154 2.52 -3.26 13.20
C HIS A 154 1.52 -3.68 12.12
N LYS A 155 0.96 -4.90 12.19
CA LYS A 155 -0.06 -5.39 11.25
C LYS A 155 0.33 -5.26 9.77
N LEU A 156 1.60 -5.47 9.43
CA LEU A 156 2.16 -5.17 8.10
C LEU A 156 1.45 -5.92 6.96
N ASP A 157 1.01 -7.16 7.20
CA ASP A 157 0.26 -7.92 6.18
C ASP A 157 -1.11 -7.29 5.89
N SER A 158 -1.80 -6.79 6.92
CA SER A 158 -3.08 -6.08 6.78
C SER A 158 -2.90 -4.70 6.15
N ASP A 159 -1.83 -4.00 6.52
CA ASP A 159 -1.47 -2.71 5.96
C ASP A 159 -1.16 -2.81 4.46
N PHE A 160 -0.40 -3.84 4.07
CA PHE A 160 -0.10 -4.12 2.68
C PHE A 160 -1.34 -4.53 1.88
N GLN A 161 -2.25 -5.32 2.47
CA GLN A 161 -3.55 -5.65 1.89
C GLN A 161 -4.40 -4.40 1.62
N TYR A 162 -4.51 -3.53 2.61
CA TYR A 162 -5.20 -2.25 2.53
C TYR A 162 -4.59 -1.36 1.44
N THR A 163 -3.28 -1.14 1.50
CA THR A 163 -2.54 -0.30 0.56
C THR A 163 -2.67 -0.82 -0.86
N SER A 164 -2.56 -2.14 -1.07
CA SER A 164 -2.76 -2.75 -2.39
C SER A 164 -4.14 -2.47 -2.95
N ALA A 165 -5.18 -2.55 -2.11
CA ALA A 165 -6.55 -2.25 -2.51
C ALA A 165 -6.77 -0.76 -2.79
N HIS A 166 -6.16 0.12 -1.99
CA HIS A 166 -6.19 1.58 -2.18
C HIS A 166 -5.52 1.98 -3.50
N GLU A 167 -4.29 1.53 -3.72
CA GLU A 167 -3.52 1.86 -4.92
C GLU A 167 -4.21 1.33 -6.19
N LEU A 168 -4.76 0.12 -6.16
CA LEU A 168 -5.59 -0.39 -7.26
C LEU A 168 -6.81 0.50 -7.50
N GLY A 169 -7.40 1.04 -6.43
CA GLY A 169 -8.53 1.97 -6.49
C GLY A 169 -8.27 3.17 -7.39
N HIS A 170 -7.04 3.70 -7.40
CA HIS A 170 -6.68 4.78 -8.31
C HIS A 170 -6.91 4.44 -9.78
N THR A 171 -6.68 3.20 -10.18
CA THR A 171 -6.92 2.74 -11.55
C THR A 171 -8.41 2.71 -11.87
N ILE A 172 -9.23 2.18 -10.97
CA ILE A 172 -10.68 2.09 -11.12
C ILE A 172 -11.28 3.49 -11.25
N LEU A 173 -10.98 4.36 -10.28
CA LEU A 173 -11.54 5.71 -10.23
C LEU A 173 -11.07 6.58 -11.38
N ARG A 174 -9.80 6.46 -11.80
CA ARG A 174 -9.28 7.17 -12.97
C ARG A 174 -9.99 6.73 -14.25
N LYS A 175 -10.29 5.43 -14.39
CA LYS A 175 -11.01 4.91 -15.55
C LYS A 175 -12.48 5.34 -15.57
N TYR A 176 -13.12 5.45 -14.41
CA TYR A 176 -14.52 5.85 -14.29
C TYR A 176 -14.73 7.36 -14.43
N GLY A 177 -13.99 8.17 -13.66
CA GLY A 177 -14.23 9.61 -13.51
C GLY A 177 -12.98 10.49 -13.66
N GLY A 178 -11.87 9.95 -14.17
CA GLY A 178 -10.64 10.71 -14.42
C GLY A 178 -9.75 10.91 -13.19
N THR A 179 -8.62 11.59 -13.41
CA THR A 179 -7.59 11.79 -12.38
C THR A 179 -8.10 12.56 -11.17
N TRP A 180 -9.00 13.53 -11.36
CA TRP A 180 -9.56 14.31 -10.26
C TRP A 180 -10.26 13.41 -9.24
N LEU A 181 -11.22 12.59 -9.69
CA LEU A 181 -11.92 11.64 -8.82
C LEU A 181 -10.96 10.67 -8.13
N SER A 182 -9.94 10.22 -8.87
CA SER A 182 -8.94 9.28 -8.36
C SER A 182 -8.09 9.86 -7.23
N PHE A 183 -7.73 11.15 -7.29
CA PHE A 183 -6.73 11.76 -6.40
C PHE A 183 -7.32 12.58 -5.27
N THR A 184 -8.54 13.13 -5.41
CA THR A 184 -9.17 13.90 -4.34
C THR A 184 -9.89 13.03 -3.31
N HIS A 185 -10.01 11.73 -3.56
CA HIS A 185 -10.52 10.74 -2.59
C HIS A 185 -11.87 11.13 -1.98
N ASP A 186 -12.86 11.35 -2.85
CA ASP A 186 -14.20 11.85 -2.49
C ASP A 186 -14.18 13.18 -1.71
N GLY A 187 -13.13 13.98 -1.86
CA GLY A 187 -12.96 15.27 -1.21
C GLY A 187 -12.23 15.21 0.13
N SER A 188 -11.70 14.05 0.54
CA SER A 188 -10.86 13.90 1.74
C SER A 188 -9.42 14.41 1.56
N SER A 189 -8.98 14.57 0.32
CA SER A 189 -7.64 15.03 -0.02
C SER A 189 -7.63 16.07 -1.14
N SER A 190 -6.53 16.81 -1.25
CA SER A 190 -6.27 17.68 -2.39
C SER A 190 -5.86 16.86 -3.61
N ILE A 191 -5.77 17.50 -4.80
CA ILE A 191 -5.24 16.83 -6.00
C ILE A 191 -3.78 16.36 -5.84
N PHE A 192 -3.05 16.93 -4.88
CA PHE A 192 -1.70 16.50 -4.48
C PHE A 192 -1.72 15.39 -3.43
N GLN A 193 -2.89 14.79 -3.18
CA GLN A 193 -3.11 13.68 -2.26
C GLN A 193 -2.70 14.00 -0.81
N ASN A 194 -2.87 15.26 -0.41
CA ASN A 194 -2.68 15.70 0.97
C ASN A 194 -4.04 15.73 1.68
N ALA A 195 -4.14 15.09 2.85
CA ALA A 195 -5.35 15.10 3.66
C ALA A 195 -5.76 16.54 4.01
N ASN A 196 -7.00 16.93 3.69
CA ASN A 196 -7.49 18.30 3.91
C ASN A 196 -8.25 18.47 5.24
N GLY A 197 -8.65 17.35 5.87
CA GLY A 197 -9.36 17.34 7.15
C GLY A 197 -10.89 17.36 7.04
N ASN A 198 -11.45 17.26 5.82
CA ASN A 198 -12.89 17.13 5.62
C ASN A 198 -13.44 15.80 6.13
N GLU A 199 -12.57 14.80 6.26
CA GLU A 199 -12.91 13.45 6.68
C GLU A 199 -12.14 13.07 7.94
N SER A 200 -12.74 12.19 8.75
CA SER A 200 -12.21 11.81 10.07
C SER A 200 -12.30 10.31 10.31
N TYR A 201 -11.15 9.70 10.58
CA TYR A 201 -11.03 8.27 10.87
C TYR A 201 -11.95 7.87 12.03
N ILE A 202 -11.96 8.62 13.13
CA ILE A 202 -12.75 8.26 14.32
C ILE A 202 -14.26 8.33 14.06
N VAL A 203 -14.69 9.31 13.26
CA VAL A 203 -16.12 9.45 12.89
C VAL A 203 -16.55 8.28 12.02
N GLN A 204 -15.76 7.94 11.01
CA GLN A 204 -16.04 6.82 10.12
C GLN A 204 -16.01 5.47 10.84
N LYS A 205 -15.01 5.27 11.69
CA LYS A 205 -14.91 4.10 12.56
C LYS A 205 -16.16 3.93 13.42
N ASN A 206 -16.64 5.00 14.06
CA ASN A 206 -17.86 4.97 14.88
C ASN A 206 -19.12 4.70 14.05
N ASN A 207 -19.12 5.09 12.78
CA ASN A 207 -20.16 4.74 11.81
C ASN A 207 -20.02 3.34 11.21
N THR A 208 -19.11 2.50 11.74
CA THR A 208 -18.88 1.09 11.37
C THR A 208 -18.37 0.87 9.95
N GLN A 209 -17.98 1.93 9.23
CA GLN A 209 -17.40 1.84 7.90
C GLN A 209 -16.34 2.91 7.71
N ILE A 210 -15.15 2.50 7.29
CA ILE A 210 -14.06 3.40 6.91
C ILE A 210 -13.89 3.31 5.39
N ASN A 211 -13.92 4.44 4.70
CA ASN A 211 -13.75 4.47 3.25
C ASN A 211 -12.31 4.13 2.90
N LEU A 212 -12.12 3.09 2.09
CA LEU A 212 -10.83 2.64 1.57
C LEU A 212 -10.00 3.75 0.92
N MET A 213 -10.66 4.70 0.27
CA MET A 213 -9.97 5.73 -0.50
C MET A 213 -9.65 6.99 0.31
N HIS A 214 -10.21 7.17 1.51
CA HIS A 214 -10.07 8.44 2.23
C HIS A 214 -8.71 8.60 2.91
N TYR A 215 -8.20 9.83 2.91
CA TYR A 215 -7.09 10.26 3.77
C TYR A 215 -7.59 11.07 4.95
N PHE A 216 -6.93 10.92 6.09
CA PHE A 216 -7.29 11.56 7.34
C PHE A 216 -6.12 12.42 7.85
N LYS A 217 -6.39 13.63 8.37
CA LYS A 217 -5.32 14.45 8.99
C LYS A 217 -4.78 13.84 10.28
N GLY A 218 -5.66 13.17 11.04
CA GLY A 218 -5.30 12.42 12.25
C GLY A 218 -5.26 10.92 11.96
N ASP A 219 -4.65 10.53 10.85
CA ASP A 219 -4.57 9.12 10.45
C ASP A 219 -3.86 8.32 11.56
N PRO A 220 -4.48 7.26 12.09
CA PRO A 220 -3.79 6.45 13.08
C PRO A 220 -2.59 5.75 12.44
N SER A 221 -1.58 5.42 13.26
CA SER A 221 -0.55 4.50 12.81
C SER A 221 -1.17 3.19 12.31
N PHE A 222 -0.54 2.54 11.32
CA PHE A 222 -0.97 1.25 10.76
C PHE A 222 -1.29 0.21 11.86
N SER A 223 -0.57 0.23 12.98
CA SER A 223 -0.82 -0.65 14.15
C SER A 223 -2.21 -0.46 14.77
N ASN A 224 -2.74 0.77 14.75
CA ASN A 224 -3.99 1.18 15.38
C ASN A 224 -5.18 1.23 14.41
N TYR A 225 -4.93 0.97 13.13
CA TYR A 225 -5.97 0.91 12.11
C TYR A 225 -6.89 -0.30 12.32
N ASP A 226 -8.19 -0.07 12.10
CA ASP A 226 -9.21 -1.11 12.08
C ASP A 226 -9.48 -1.56 10.63
N TYR A 227 -8.58 -2.39 10.11
CA TYR A 227 -8.64 -2.91 8.75
C TYR A 227 -9.90 -3.74 8.43
N ASN A 228 -10.72 -4.09 9.43
CA ASN A 228 -11.95 -4.85 9.20
C ASN A 228 -13.14 -3.94 8.84
N LEU A 229 -13.06 -2.66 9.18
CA LEU A 229 -14.09 -1.67 8.84
C LEU A 229 -13.78 -0.97 7.50
N ILE A 230 -12.57 -1.17 6.94
CA ILE A 230 -12.18 -0.55 5.68
C ILE A 230 -12.82 -1.25 4.49
N VAL A 231 -13.55 -0.49 3.68
CA VAL A 231 -14.18 -0.97 2.46
C VAL A 231 -14.33 0.18 1.45
N ALA A 232 -14.21 -0.14 0.16
CA ALA A 232 -14.49 0.80 -0.93
C ALA A 232 -15.90 1.37 -0.77
N SER A 233 -16.05 2.68 -1.01
CA SER A 233 -17.36 3.32 -0.88
C SER A 233 -18.39 2.68 -1.80
N GLU A 234 -19.67 2.83 -1.47
CA GLU A 234 -20.75 2.37 -2.34
C GLU A 234 -20.60 2.95 -3.75
N ARG A 235 -20.29 4.24 -3.86
CA ARG A 235 -20.03 4.94 -5.13
C ARG A 235 -18.87 4.30 -5.91
N ASP A 236 -17.78 3.95 -5.25
CA ASP A 236 -16.61 3.36 -5.91
C ASP A 236 -16.92 1.95 -6.43
N VAL A 237 -17.67 1.15 -5.66
CA VAL A 237 -18.11 -0.17 -6.10
C VAL A 237 -19.10 -0.07 -7.26
N LEU A 238 -20.04 0.87 -7.22
CA LEU A 238 -20.94 1.15 -8.35
C LEU A 238 -20.16 1.62 -9.59
N SER A 239 -19.08 2.39 -9.40
CA SER A 239 -18.18 2.81 -10.47
C SER A 239 -17.48 1.61 -11.11
N LEU A 240 -17.00 0.67 -10.29
CA LEU A 240 -16.44 -0.60 -10.77
C LEU A 240 -17.48 -1.41 -11.56
N LEU A 241 -18.68 -1.60 -11.01
CA LEU A 241 -19.77 -2.30 -11.69
C LEU A 241 -20.10 -1.65 -13.04
N TRP A 242 -20.19 -0.32 -13.10
CA TRP A 242 -20.40 0.40 -14.36
C TRP A 242 -19.30 0.13 -15.39
N LEU A 243 -18.05 0.05 -14.95
CA LEU A 243 -16.90 -0.24 -15.82
C LEU A 243 -16.89 -1.66 -16.36
N THR A 244 -17.51 -2.62 -15.67
CA THR A 244 -17.63 -3.99 -16.19
C THR A 244 -18.50 -4.07 -17.44
N LYS A 245 -19.37 -3.07 -17.67
CA LYS A 245 -20.39 -3.10 -18.74
C LYS A 245 -21.23 -4.38 -18.70
N ILE A 246 -21.49 -4.91 -17.50
CA ILE A 246 -22.39 -6.05 -17.30
C ILE A 246 -23.71 -5.75 -18.00
N LYS A 247 -24.13 -6.67 -18.86
CA LYS A 247 -25.46 -6.67 -19.45
C LYS A 247 -26.32 -7.58 -18.57
N ILE A 248 -27.39 -7.02 -18.03
CA ILE A 248 -28.44 -7.81 -17.40
C ILE A 248 -29.26 -8.35 -18.57
N LEU A 249 -29.29 -9.69 -18.70
CA LEU A 249 -30.07 -10.41 -19.71
C LEU A 249 -31.48 -10.66 -19.17
#